data_AF-A0A2V9PCF9-F1
#
_entry.id   AF-A0A2V9PCF9-F1
#
_cell.length_a   1.000
_cell.length_b   1.000
_cell.length_c   1.000
_cell.angle_alpha   90.00
_cell.angle_beta   90.00
_cell.angle_gamma   90.00
#
_symmetry.space_group_name_H-M   'P 1'
#
loop_
_entity.id
_entity.type
_entity.pdbx_description
1 polymer ?
#
loop_
_entity_poly.entity_id
_entity_poly.type
_entity_poly.pdbx_seq_one_letter_code
_entity_poly.pdbx_strand_id
1 'polypeptide(L)'
;DNFWLRRIPSKCANWLMAKLSGVDIHDFGTTFKAYRREILEQVPLYGELHRFIPALASWHGASICEVPIRNINRERGVSHYGISRTFRVFFDLITIRFLLRYLGRPLHFFGTLGMLGIFGGMGITAWLFLEKFVRHTSIMAQHGPLMIFGAVVLLAGLNLLAIGLLGELQVRHYHEPTRRAPYSVDRVIRAHSEEQSVPE
;
A
#
# COMPACT_ATOMS: atom_id res chain seq x y z
N ASP A 1 12.56 -29.61 4.53
CA ASP A 1 12.32 -28.29 3.93
C ASP A 1 13.50 -27.35 4.08
N ASN A 2 14.01 -26.83 2.96
CA ASN A 2 15.19 -25.95 2.90
C ASN A 2 15.04 -24.72 3.83
N PHE A 3 15.68 -24.81 4.98
CA PHE A 3 15.74 -23.79 6.02
C PHE A 3 16.15 -22.41 5.45
N TRP A 4 17.15 -22.43 4.56
CA TRP A 4 17.74 -21.25 3.92
C TRP A 4 16.81 -20.56 2.92
N LEU A 5 16.10 -21.32 2.08
CA LEU A 5 15.25 -20.73 1.02
C LEU A 5 13.86 -20.30 1.52
N ARG A 6 13.37 -20.87 2.63
CA ARG A 6 11.98 -20.71 3.05
C ARG A 6 11.82 -20.05 4.42
N ARG A 7 12.61 -20.44 5.43
CA ARG A 7 12.44 -19.92 6.80
C ARG A 7 13.09 -18.56 6.98
N ILE A 8 14.26 -18.32 6.40
CA ILE A 8 14.97 -17.02 6.56
C ILE A 8 14.20 -15.87 5.91
N PRO A 9 13.74 -15.96 4.64
CA PRO A 9 12.98 -14.88 4.03
C PRO A 9 11.65 -14.62 4.75
N SER A 10 10.97 -15.69 5.18
CA SER A 10 9.72 -15.59 5.93
C SER A 10 9.91 -14.93 7.30
N LYS A 11 10.98 -15.29 8.04
CA LYS A 11 11.31 -14.65 9.32
C LYS A 11 11.67 -13.18 9.13
N CYS A 12 12.47 -12.86 8.12
CA CYS A 12 12.86 -11.48 7.83
C CYS A 12 11.65 -10.63 7.43
N ALA A 13 10.72 -11.20 6.65
CA ALA A 13 9.47 -10.55 6.30
C ALA A 13 8.53 -10.36 7.49
N ASN A 14 8.36 -11.38 8.34
CA ASN A 14 7.56 -11.26 9.56
C ASN A 14 8.16 -10.21 10.51
N TRP A 15 9.48 -10.21 10.69
CA TRP A 15 10.18 -9.20 11.47
C TRP A 15 9.99 -7.79 10.91
N LEU A 16 10.12 -7.63 9.59
CA LEU A 16 9.92 -6.33 8.95
C LEU A 16 8.45 -5.90 9.02
N MET A 17 7.50 -6.81 8.87
CA MET A 17 6.07 -6.53 9.08
C MET A 17 5.79 -6.10 10.51
N ALA A 18 6.32 -6.80 11.52
CA ALA A 18 6.18 -6.41 12.92
C ALA A 18 6.73 -4.99 13.17
N LYS A 19 7.95 -4.73 12.69
CA LYS A 19 8.61 -3.43 12.85
C LYS A 19 7.91 -2.29 12.10
N LEU A 20 7.37 -2.56 10.90
CA LEU A 20 6.69 -1.55 10.08
C LEU A 20 5.25 -1.27 10.55
N SER A 21 4.56 -2.30 11.05
CA SER A 21 3.20 -2.17 11.58
C SER A 21 3.15 -1.71 13.03
N GLY A 22 4.26 -1.84 13.77
CA GLY A 22 4.30 -1.58 15.20
C GLY A 22 3.60 -2.66 16.03
N VAL A 23 3.21 -3.78 15.40
CA VAL A 23 2.50 -4.88 16.04
C VAL A 23 3.46 -6.02 16.30
N ASP A 24 3.60 -6.41 17.57
CA ASP A 24 4.49 -7.49 17.98
C ASP A 24 3.82 -8.86 17.73
N ILE A 25 3.92 -9.33 16.49
CA ILE A 25 3.39 -10.62 16.01
C ILE A 25 4.54 -11.38 15.36
N HIS A 26 4.74 -12.63 15.77
CA HIS A 26 5.75 -13.53 15.26
C HIS A 26 5.38 -14.09 13.88
N ASP A 27 4.09 -14.31 13.63
CA ASP A 27 3.61 -14.87 12.36
C ASP A 27 2.39 -14.16 11.76
N PHE A 28 2.65 -13.23 10.86
CA PHE A 28 1.60 -12.60 10.04
C PHE A 28 1.02 -13.56 8.99
N GLY A 29 1.78 -14.59 8.59
CA GLY A 29 1.45 -15.48 7.48
C GLY A 29 0.46 -16.59 7.82
N THR A 30 0.18 -16.83 9.10
CA THR A 30 -0.85 -17.79 9.52
C THR A 30 -2.24 -17.29 9.12
N THR A 31 -3.09 -18.20 8.65
CA THR A 31 -4.51 -17.92 8.33
C THR A 31 -5.43 -18.34 9.47
N PHE A 32 -4.91 -18.97 10.53
CA PHE A 32 -5.70 -19.37 11.69
C PHE A 32 -5.80 -18.19 12.67
N LYS A 33 -6.87 -17.40 12.52
CA LYS A 33 -7.09 -16.14 13.26
C LYS A 33 -8.56 -16.00 13.63
N ALA A 34 -8.83 -15.41 14.79
CA ALA A 34 -10.17 -15.07 15.25
C ALA A 34 -10.24 -13.56 15.47
N TYR A 35 -11.36 -12.94 15.06
CA TYR A 35 -11.55 -11.50 15.14
C TYR A 35 -12.91 -11.16 15.73
N ARG A 36 -12.98 -10.02 16.42
CA ARG A 36 -14.27 -9.44 16.80
C ARG A 36 -14.90 -8.76 15.59
N ARG A 37 -16.21 -8.95 15.43
CA ARG A 37 -16.98 -8.38 14.33
C ARG A 37 -16.83 -6.86 14.23
N GLU A 38 -16.93 -6.17 15.37
CA GLU A 38 -16.83 -4.71 15.47
C GLU A 38 -15.52 -4.14 14.90
N ILE A 39 -14.42 -4.88 14.99
CA ILE A 39 -13.12 -4.50 14.42
C ILE A 39 -13.10 -4.76 12.92
N LEU A 40 -13.58 -5.93 12.49
CA LEU A 40 -13.59 -6.32 11.08
C LEU A 40 -14.48 -5.42 10.22
N GLU A 41 -15.60 -4.93 10.76
CA GLU A 41 -16.49 -4.01 10.05
C GLU A 41 -15.82 -2.67 9.72
N GLN A 42 -14.80 -2.27 10.49
CA GLN A 42 -14.06 -1.03 10.28
C GLN A 42 -12.84 -1.21 9.36
N VAL A 43 -12.42 -2.44 9.09
CA VAL A 43 -11.24 -2.72 8.28
C VAL A 43 -11.66 -2.99 6.84
N PRO A 44 -11.51 -2.04 5.89
CA PRO A 44 -11.81 -2.29 4.50
C PRO A 44 -10.83 -3.32 3.93
N LEU A 45 -11.34 -4.50 3.57
CA LEU A 45 -10.55 -5.56 2.94
C LEU A 45 -10.63 -5.41 1.42
N TYR A 46 -9.47 -5.26 0.78
CA TYR A 46 -9.36 -5.24 -0.68
C TYR A 46 -8.25 -6.19 -1.16
N GLY A 47 -8.55 -7.06 -2.12
CA GLY A 47 -7.58 -7.98 -2.74
C GLY A 47 -6.71 -8.79 -1.74
N GLU A 48 -5.40 -8.63 -1.84
CA GLU A 48 -4.38 -9.38 -1.07
C GLU A 48 -4.18 -8.88 0.39
N LEU A 49 -5.04 -7.97 0.86
CA LEU A 49 -4.92 -7.35 2.20
C LEU A 49 -5.33 -8.27 3.36
N HIS A 50 -5.91 -9.45 3.07
CA HIS A 50 -6.30 -10.44 4.09
C HIS A 50 -5.15 -10.88 5.00
N ARG A 51 -3.90 -10.81 4.52
CA ARG A 51 -2.72 -11.10 5.33
C ARG A 51 -2.39 -10.00 6.35
N PHE A 52 -2.80 -8.76 6.06
CA PHE A 52 -2.50 -7.56 6.83
C PHE A 52 -3.61 -7.14 7.79
N ILE A 53 -4.68 -7.94 7.90
CA ILE A 53 -5.77 -7.68 8.85
C ILE A 53 -5.25 -7.40 10.26
N PRO A 54 -4.28 -8.15 10.83
CA PRO A 54 -3.76 -7.83 12.17
C PRO A 54 -3.14 -6.42 12.25
N ALA A 55 -2.38 -6.01 11.23
CA ALA A 55 -1.78 -4.68 11.21
C ALA A 55 -2.83 -3.57 11.08
N LEU A 56 -3.81 -3.74 10.18
CA LEU A 56 -4.90 -2.79 9.98
C LEU A 56 -5.83 -2.71 11.20
N ALA A 57 -6.10 -3.85 11.84
CA ALA A 57 -6.90 -3.93 13.07
C ALA A 57 -6.19 -3.23 14.24
N SER A 58 -4.88 -3.43 14.39
CA SER A 58 -4.11 -2.71 15.41
C SER A 58 -4.11 -1.20 15.17
N TRP A 59 -4.08 -0.76 13.90
CA TRP A 59 -4.20 0.66 13.55
C TRP A 59 -5.57 1.24 13.92
N HIS A 60 -6.63 0.43 13.88
CA HIS A 60 -7.97 0.77 14.39
C HIS A 60 -8.12 0.58 15.91
N GLY A 61 -7.02 0.30 16.63
CA GLY A 61 -7.01 0.20 18.09
C GLY A 61 -7.34 -1.18 18.66
N ALA A 62 -7.36 -2.24 17.84
CA ALA A 62 -7.57 -3.59 18.33
C ALA A 62 -6.38 -4.09 19.16
N SER A 63 -6.67 -4.68 20.33
CA SER A 63 -5.69 -5.45 21.10
C SER A 63 -5.49 -6.83 20.46
N ILE A 64 -4.23 -7.23 20.24
CA ILE A 64 -3.89 -8.51 19.60
C ILE A 64 -3.13 -9.38 20.59
N CYS A 65 -3.43 -10.68 20.57
CA CYS A 65 -2.77 -11.70 21.37
C CYS A 65 -2.44 -12.91 20.48
N GLU A 66 -1.26 -13.50 20.67
CA GLU A 66 -0.86 -14.73 20.00
C GLU A 66 -1.07 -15.94 20.92
N VAL A 67 -1.79 -16.95 20.42
CA VAL A 67 -1.95 -18.23 21.10
C VAL A 67 -1.07 -19.26 20.41
N PRO A 68 -0.11 -19.89 21.11
CA PRO A 68 0.76 -20.89 20.50
C PRO A 68 -0.05 -22.11 20.08
N ILE A 69 0.03 -22.46 18.80
CA ILE A 69 -0.60 -23.64 18.21
C ILE A 69 0.43 -24.60 17.64
N ARG A 70 0.11 -25.89 17.63
CA ARG A 70 0.93 -26.90 16.97
C ARG A 70 0.47 -27.08 15.53
N ASN A 71 1.29 -26.63 14.56
CA ASN A 71 1.05 -26.94 13.16
C ASN A 71 1.36 -28.42 12.88
N ILE A 72 0.33 -29.17 12.48
CA ILE A 72 0.45 -30.58 12.09
C ILE A 72 0.94 -30.64 10.64
N ASN A 73 1.94 -31.49 10.38
CA ASN A 73 2.42 -31.71 9.02
C ASN A 73 1.31 -32.34 8.18
N ARG A 74 1.07 -31.81 6.98
CA ARG A 74 0.13 -32.44 6.03
C ARG A 74 0.69 -33.81 5.62
N GLU A 75 -0.15 -34.83 5.69
CA GLU A 75 0.20 -36.20 5.27
C GLU A 75 0.20 -36.37 3.75
N ARG A 76 -0.52 -35.51 3.01
CA ARG A 76 -0.67 -35.56 1.55
C ARG A 76 -0.73 -34.17 0.93
N GLY A 77 -0.28 -34.08 -0.33
CA GLY A 77 -0.29 -32.86 -1.14
C GLY A 77 1.08 -32.19 -1.25
N VAL A 78 1.26 -31.41 -2.31
CA VAL A 78 2.47 -30.63 -2.56
C VAL A 78 2.27 -29.21 -2.02
N SER A 79 3.28 -28.64 -1.36
CA SER A 79 3.19 -27.24 -0.96
C SER A 79 3.19 -26.34 -2.20
N HIS A 80 2.15 -25.52 -2.38
CA HIS A 80 2.13 -24.48 -3.43
C HIS A 80 3.06 -23.29 -3.13
N TYR A 81 3.95 -23.43 -2.15
CA TYR A 81 4.89 -22.39 -1.72
C TYR A 81 6.19 -22.45 -2.52
N GLY A 82 6.24 -21.65 -3.60
CA GLY A 82 7.42 -21.46 -4.45
C GLY A 82 8.17 -20.13 -4.23
N ILE A 83 9.28 -19.95 -4.95
CA ILE A 83 10.15 -18.75 -4.94
C ILE A 83 9.36 -17.48 -5.34
N SER A 84 8.32 -17.62 -6.16
CA SER A 84 7.38 -16.54 -6.49
C SER A 84 6.69 -15.91 -5.27
N ARG A 85 6.70 -16.59 -4.11
CA ARG A 85 6.22 -16.02 -2.85
C ARG A 85 7.17 -14.97 -2.28
N THR A 86 8.48 -15.12 -2.46
CA THR A 86 9.47 -14.16 -1.94
C THR A 86 9.30 -12.79 -2.57
N PHE A 87 9.13 -12.73 -3.90
CA PHE A 87 8.85 -11.47 -4.60
C PHE A 87 7.51 -10.86 -4.22
N ARG A 88 6.46 -11.67 -4.08
CA ARG A 88 5.17 -11.20 -3.55
C ARG A 88 5.34 -10.58 -2.18
N VAL A 89 5.96 -11.29 -1.24
CA VAL A 89 6.25 -10.81 0.11
C VAL A 89 6.99 -9.47 0.10
N PHE A 90 7.91 -9.23 -0.83
CA PHE A 90 8.56 -7.93 -0.99
C PHE A 90 7.60 -6.81 -1.42
N PHE A 91 6.80 -7.01 -2.48
CA PHE A 91 5.79 -6.03 -2.89
C PHE A 91 4.76 -5.77 -1.80
N ASP A 92 4.49 -6.78 -1.01
CA ASP A 92 3.63 -6.71 0.15
C ASP A 92 4.15 -5.86 1.27
N LEU A 93 5.44 -5.95 1.57
CA LEU A 93 6.13 -5.07 2.50
C LEU A 93 6.04 -3.60 2.06
N ILE A 94 6.23 -3.34 0.76
CA ILE A 94 6.03 -2.00 0.18
C ILE A 94 4.57 -1.56 0.34
N THR A 95 3.63 -2.46 0.06
CA THR A 95 2.19 -2.18 0.14
C THR A 95 1.76 -1.84 1.56
N ILE A 96 2.14 -2.64 2.57
CA ILE A 96 1.79 -2.32 3.97
C ILE A 96 2.42 -1.01 4.43
N ARG A 97 3.67 -0.74 4.03
CA ARG A 97 4.36 0.52 4.34
C ARG A 97 3.60 1.70 3.74
N PHE A 98 3.17 1.54 2.49
CA PHE A 98 2.37 2.54 1.78
C PHE A 98 1.01 2.75 2.45
N LEU A 99 0.28 1.68 2.76
CA LEU A 99 -1.05 1.76 3.36
C LEU A 99 -1.02 2.39 4.76
N LEU A 100 -0.09 1.96 5.62
CA LEU A 100 -0.06 2.45 7.00
C LEU A 100 0.46 3.89 7.12
N ARG A 101 1.37 4.32 6.24
CA ARG A 101 2.00 5.65 6.36
C ARG A 101 1.50 6.68 5.35
N TYR A 102 1.14 6.26 4.14
CA TYR A 102 0.94 7.16 3.00
C TYR A 102 -0.45 7.07 2.37
N LEU A 103 -1.33 6.17 2.82
CA LEU A 103 -2.71 6.08 2.29
C LEU A 103 -3.47 7.40 2.38
N GLY A 104 -3.28 8.15 3.47
CA GLY A 104 -3.90 9.48 3.64
C GLY A 104 -3.17 10.62 2.92
N ARG A 105 -1.93 10.40 2.46
CA ARG A 105 -1.06 11.42 1.86
C ARG A 105 -0.14 10.82 0.78
N PRO A 106 -0.70 10.29 -0.31
CA PRO A 106 0.05 9.55 -1.31
C PRO A 106 1.09 10.43 -2.05
N LEU A 107 0.88 11.75 -2.11
CA LEU A 107 1.84 12.70 -2.67
C LEU A 107 3.20 12.64 -1.97
N HIS A 108 3.25 12.38 -0.66
CA HIS A 108 4.53 12.27 0.04
C HIS A 108 5.35 11.05 -0.41
N PHE A 109 4.70 9.94 -0.78
CA PHE A 109 5.40 8.75 -1.26
C PHE A 109 5.86 8.90 -2.71
N PHE A 110 4.94 9.17 -3.63
CA PHE A 110 5.27 9.26 -5.05
C PHE A 110 5.97 10.58 -5.39
N GLY A 111 5.64 11.66 -4.70
CA GLY A 111 6.28 12.96 -4.90
C GLY A 111 7.73 13.01 -4.44
N THR A 112 8.11 12.34 -3.34
CA THR A 112 9.52 12.27 -2.94
C THR A 112 10.36 11.51 -3.96
N LEU A 113 9.88 10.34 -4.41
CA LEU A 113 10.52 9.58 -5.50
C LEU A 113 10.55 10.35 -6.82
N GLY A 114 9.46 11.06 -7.14
CA GLY A 114 9.34 11.90 -8.32
C GLY A 114 10.35 13.05 -8.32
N MET A 115 10.47 13.76 -7.19
CA MET A 115 11.45 14.85 -7.03
C MET A 115 12.88 14.34 -7.16
N LEU A 116 13.21 13.18 -6.55
CA LEU A 116 14.53 12.56 -6.70
C LEU A 116 14.83 12.22 -8.17
N GLY A 117 13.86 11.67 -8.89
CA GLY A 117 13.97 11.42 -10.33
C GLY A 117 14.18 12.70 -11.13
N ILE A 118 13.42 13.76 -10.83
CA ILE A 118 13.55 15.05 -11.52
C ILE A 118 14.93 15.65 -11.29
N PHE A 119 15.39 15.75 -10.04
CA PHE A 119 16.71 16.30 -9.75
C PHE A 119 17.84 15.44 -10.31
N GLY A 120 17.72 14.11 -10.25
CA GLY A 120 18.69 13.19 -10.83
C GLY A 120 18.78 13.33 -12.35
N GLY A 121 17.64 13.30 -13.04
CA GLY A 121 17.60 13.45 -14.50
C GLY A 121 17.97 14.86 -14.96
N MET A 122 17.62 15.90 -14.20
CA MET A 122 18.08 17.28 -14.43
C MET A 122 19.59 17.39 -14.26
N GLY A 123 20.18 16.74 -13.26
CA GLY A 123 21.63 16.71 -13.07
C GLY A 123 22.36 16.05 -14.24
N ILE A 124 21.87 14.90 -14.71
CA ILE A 124 22.45 14.18 -15.87
C ILE A 124 22.36 15.03 -17.13
N THR A 125 21.19 15.60 -17.41
CA THR A 125 20.97 16.41 -18.62
C THR A 125 21.72 17.75 -18.57
N ALA A 126 21.80 18.40 -17.39
CA ALA A 126 22.59 19.61 -17.19
C ALA A 126 24.09 19.35 -17.38
N TRP A 127 24.60 18.22 -16.86
CA TRP A 127 25.99 17.84 -17.06
C TRP A 127 26.33 17.63 -18.56
N LEU A 128 25.47 16.89 -19.27
CA LEU A 128 25.63 16.69 -20.72
C LEU A 128 25.49 18.00 -21.53
N PHE A 129 24.61 18.90 -21.08
CA PHE A 129 24.45 20.21 -21.69
C PHE A 129 25.71 21.06 -21.54
N LEU A 130 26.31 21.09 -20.34
CA LEU A 130 27.57 21.77 -20.08
C LEU A 130 28.71 21.18 -20.92
N GLU A 131 28.80 19.85 -21.01
CA GLU A 131 29.83 19.20 -21.80
C GLU A 131 29.75 19.57 -23.29
N LYS A 132 28.53 19.62 -23.85
CA LYS A 132 28.31 20.09 -25.23
C LYS A 132 28.73 21.53 -25.44
N PHE A 133 28.44 22.41 -24.47
CA PHE A 133 28.74 23.83 -24.59
C PHE A 133 30.25 24.10 -24.48
N VAL A 134 30.95 23.39 -23.59
CA VAL A 134 32.39 23.59 -23.34
C VAL A 134 33.27 22.84 -24.34
N ARG A 135 32.93 21.60 -24.70
CA ARG A 135 33.79 20.73 -25.53
C ARG A 135 33.37 20.64 -26.99
N HIS A 136 32.25 21.28 -27.38
CA HIS A 136 31.66 21.18 -28.73
C HIS A 136 31.51 19.75 -29.25
N THR A 137 31.40 18.76 -28.35
CA THR A 137 31.28 17.35 -28.71
C THR A 137 29.84 17.02 -29.14
N SER A 138 29.70 16.08 -30.06
CA SER A 138 28.41 15.54 -30.46
C SER A 138 27.88 14.59 -29.38
N ILE A 139 27.01 15.12 -28.49
CA ILE A 139 26.38 14.35 -27.38
C ILE A 139 25.86 13.00 -27.85
N MET A 140 25.18 12.98 -29.00
CA MET A 140 24.51 11.76 -29.50
C MET A 140 25.50 10.65 -29.87
N ALA A 141 26.72 10.99 -30.30
CA ALA A 141 27.72 10.02 -30.73
C ALA A 141 28.50 9.40 -29.56
N GLN A 142 28.74 10.18 -28.49
CA GLN A 142 29.55 9.73 -27.34
C GLN A 142 28.70 9.33 -26.12
N HIS A 143 27.58 10.02 -25.88
CA HIS A 143 26.76 9.89 -24.68
C HIS A 143 25.27 9.68 -24.98
N GLY A 144 24.91 9.25 -26.20
CA GLY A 144 23.53 9.03 -26.64
C GLY A 144 22.67 8.23 -25.64
N PRO A 145 23.12 7.06 -25.15
CA PRO A 145 22.36 6.29 -24.16
C PRO A 145 22.12 7.04 -22.84
N LEU A 146 23.11 7.82 -22.36
CA LEU A 146 22.99 8.56 -21.12
C LEU A 146 22.02 9.75 -21.25
N MET A 147 21.99 10.39 -22.42
CA MET A 147 21.01 11.45 -22.72
C MET A 147 19.59 10.91 -22.67
N ILE A 148 19.34 9.76 -23.33
CA ILE A 148 18.02 9.11 -23.32
C ILE A 148 17.65 8.69 -21.89
N PHE A 149 18.59 8.11 -21.15
CA PHE A 149 18.38 7.74 -19.75
C PHE A 149 18.00 8.94 -18.88
N GLY A 150 18.72 10.07 -19.00
CA GLY A 150 18.40 11.30 -18.28
C GLY A 150 17.01 11.85 -18.61
N ALA A 151 16.62 11.81 -19.89
CA ALA A 151 15.28 12.22 -20.34
C ALA A 151 14.18 11.29 -19.81
N VAL A 152 14.39 9.97 -19.85
CA VAL A 152 13.44 8.98 -19.32
C VAL A 152 13.27 9.14 -17.80
N VAL A 153 14.36 9.37 -17.07
CA VAL A 153 14.32 9.58 -15.61
C VAL A 153 13.60 10.88 -15.25
N LEU A 154 13.80 11.96 -16.01
CA LEU A 154 13.03 13.21 -15.87
C LEU A 154 11.53 12.98 -16.08
N LEU A 155 11.16 12.31 -17.18
CA LEU A 155 9.77 12.00 -17.50
C LEU A 155 9.14 11.06 -16.47
N ALA A 156 9.87 10.06 -16.01
CA ALA A 156 9.41 9.16 -14.94
C ALA A 156 9.17 9.92 -13.63
N GLY A 157 10.07 10.84 -13.28
CA GLY A 157 9.93 11.70 -12.10
C GLY A 157 8.70 12.59 -12.15
N LEU A 158 8.44 13.20 -13.32
CA LEU A 158 7.23 14.01 -13.55
C LEU A 158 5.95 13.18 -13.46
N ASN A 159 5.93 11.98 -14.06
CA ASN A 159 4.80 11.06 -13.98
C ASN A 159 4.52 10.61 -12.54
N LEU A 160 5.56 10.32 -11.76
CA LEU A 160 5.42 9.96 -10.34
C LEU A 160 4.80 11.10 -9.52
N LEU A 161 5.22 12.35 -9.76
CA LEU A 161 4.59 13.52 -9.14
C LEU A 161 3.11 13.65 -9.51
N ALA A 162 2.78 13.49 -10.80
CA ALA A 162 1.41 13.55 -11.28
C ALA A 162 0.54 12.46 -10.63
N ILE A 163 1.02 11.22 -10.56
CA ILE A 163 0.34 10.11 -9.88
C ILE A 163 0.16 10.41 -8.39
N GLY A 164 1.16 10.98 -7.73
CA GLY A 164 1.07 11.40 -6.33
C GLY A 164 -0.04 12.43 -6.10
N LEU A 165 -0.13 13.44 -6.97
CA LEU A 165 -1.16 14.47 -6.91
C LEU A 165 -2.55 13.89 -7.18
N LEU A 166 -2.69 13.03 -8.20
CA LEU A 166 -3.95 12.33 -8.49
C LEU A 166 -4.39 11.45 -7.33
N GLY A 167 -3.45 10.75 -6.70
CA GLY A 167 -3.74 9.98 -5.49
C GLY A 167 -4.24 10.87 -4.35
N GLU A 168 -3.65 12.03 -4.15
CA GLU A 168 -4.06 12.98 -3.09
C GLU A 168 -5.48 13.47 -3.34
N LEU A 169 -5.81 13.80 -4.59
CA LEU A 169 -7.16 14.18 -5.00
C LEU A 169 -8.16 13.03 -4.80
N GLN A 170 -7.80 11.81 -5.17
CA GLN A 170 -8.65 10.63 -5.01
C GLN A 170 -8.94 10.33 -3.54
N VAL A 171 -7.92 10.43 -2.68
CA VAL A 171 -8.07 10.23 -1.23
C VAL A 171 -8.98 11.30 -0.63
N ARG A 172 -8.82 12.56 -1.03
CA ARG A 172 -9.71 13.64 -0.59
C ARG A 172 -11.15 13.40 -1.02
N HIS A 173 -11.35 13.03 -2.29
CA HIS A 173 -12.67 12.70 -2.82
C HIS A 173 -13.33 11.53 -2.08
N TYR A 174 -12.57 10.49 -1.71
CA TYR A 174 -13.08 9.34 -0.96
C TYR A 174 -13.47 9.69 0.48
N HIS A 175 -12.69 10.55 1.15
CA HIS A 175 -12.95 10.96 2.54
C HIS A 175 -13.88 12.16 2.65
N GLU A 176 -14.23 12.81 1.54
CA GLU A 176 -15.29 13.81 1.47
C GLU A 176 -16.61 13.11 1.84
N PRO A 177 -17.27 13.44 2.96
CA PRO A 177 -18.50 12.77 3.34
C PRO A 177 -19.58 13.10 2.31
N THR A 178 -19.90 12.15 1.43
CA THR A 178 -21.01 12.19 0.45
C THR A 178 -22.40 12.36 1.08
N ARG A 179 -22.51 12.66 2.38
CA ARG A 179 -23.78 12.89 3.07
C ARG A 179 -24.16 14.36 3.21
N ARG A 180 -23.80 15.20 2.24
CA ARG A 180 -24.56 16.43 2.01
C ARG A 180 -25.60 16.11 0.95
N ALA A 181 -26.78 15.68 1.41
CA ALA A 181 -27.95 15.78 0.57
C ALA A 181 -28.01 17.23 0.02
N PRO A 182 -28.32 17.45 -1.26
CA PRO A 182 -28.41 18.80 -1.83
C PRO A 182 -29.58 19.62 -1.26
N TYR A 183 -30.25 19.08 -0.23
CA TYR A 183 -31.37 19.66 0.47
C TYR A 183 -31.10 19.62 1.98
N SER A 184 -31.64 20.60 2.69
CA SER A 184 -31.81 20.55 4.14
C SER A 184 -33.26 20.23 4.44
N VAL A 185 -33.51 19.38 5.43
CA VAL A 185 -34.87 19.04 5.86
C VAL A 185 -35.23 19.96 7.02
N ASP A 186 -36.14 20.90 6.79
CA ASP A 186 -36.65 21.81 7.84
C ASP A 186 -37.60 21.08 8.80
N ARG A 187 -38.52 20.27 8.27
CA ARG A 187 -39.46 19.49 9.10
C ARG A 187 -39.87 18.19 8.42
N VAL A 188 -39.84 17.08 9.17
CA VAL A 188 -40.43 15.79 8.76
C VAL A 188 -41.82 15.68 9.36
N ILE A 189 -42.86 15.71 8.52
CA ILE A 189 -44.23 15.46 8.94
C ILE A 189 -44.50 13.97 8.72
N ARG A 190 -44.45 13.17 9.80
CA ARG A 190 -44.96 11.79 9.74
C ARG A 190 -46.47 11.85 9.88
N ALA A 191 -47.19 11.44 8.84
CA ALA A 191 -48.58 11.05 9.01
C ALA A 191 -48.58 9.78 9.90
N HIS A 192 -49.26 9.83 11.05
CA HIS A 192 -49.62 8.62 11.75
C HIS A 192 -50.57 7.86 10.84
N SER A 193 -50.09 6.79 10.20
CA SER A 193 -50.98 5.76 9.67
C SER A 193 -51.59 5.08 10.89
N GLU A 194 -52.87 5.28 11.13
CA GLU A 194 -53.66 4.40 11.99
C GLU A 194 -53.72 3.02 11.30
N GLU A 195 -52.66 2.23 11.44
CA GLU A 195 -52.81 0.78 11.30
C GLU A 195 -53.66 0.33 12.48
N GLN A 196 -54.97 0.28 12.23
CA GLN A 196 -55.90 -0.48 13.04
C GLN A 196 -55.37 -1.91 13.14
N SER A 197 -54.81 -2.24 14.30
CA SER A 197 -54.60 -3.62 14.72
C SER A 197 -55.96 -4.31 14.66
N VAL A 198 -56.14 -5.20 13.69
CA VAL A 198 -57.27 -6.14 13.67
C VAL A 198 -57.17 -6.95 14.96
N PRO A 199 -58.19 -6.94 15.84
CA PRO A 199 -58.20 -7.76 17.04
C PRO A 199 -58.26 -9.25 16.66
N GLU A 200 -57.45 -10.03 17.37
CA GLU A 200 -57.30 -11.50 17.45
C GLU A 200 -58.13 -12.40 16.51
#